data_AF-A0A1H6BNB3-F1
#
_entry.id   AF-A0A1H6BNB3-F1
#
_cell.length_a   1.000
_cell.length_b   1.000
_cell.length_c   1.000
_cell.angle_alpha   90.00
_cell.angle_beta   90.00
_cell.angle_gamma   90.00
#
_symmetry.space_group_name_H-M   'P 1'
#
loop_
_entity.id
_entity.type
_entity.pdbx_description
1 polymer ?
#
loop_
_entity_poly.entity_id
_entity_poly.type
_entity_poly.pdbx_seq_one_letter_code
_entity_poly.pdbx_strand_id
1 'polypeptide(L)'
;MCEQARISVRQVRRWESGVTTWPNRDARRVLQALFKLSLEDLGFVRPMRSSNQGEDPPTLLEDAVRRRAFLSGVLAGSVPLFDLEALEHLTAVAQNARHYCDHELVNHLRGALDQAAHADGRLGPHQALPATLGILAVINHAARAARTEIRRDLLILGSRGAEFAAWLHKDGGAPARDTAYWHQQSKEWATFTGDGAMYAYVLLRQAQATDRTDPVRMLDLARAATRGPWVLPPRSRAEAFQQEARALAMTGAPVGEVYHILDCARAALDHATPVTGPVTCSGPLGDSYTPERLMVQTAICYREVGQFERAVSLFQEHLASGNFADRDRAFFTAHLAGALAAAGEPDEAATAALQVLDLAAVANFGQALAELRRATVHLQPHINRPTVQELCQRLAILGD
;
A
#
# COMPACT_ATOMS: atom_id res chain seq x y z
N MET A 1 -22.79 -1.76 -22.84
CA MET A 1 -21.36 -1.43 -22.62
C MET A 1 -21.26 -0.62 -21.32
N CYS A 2 -20.70 -1.20 -20.26
CA CYS A 2 -20.43 -0.45 -19.03
C CYS A 2 -19.28 0.52 -19.31
N GLU A 3 -19.53 1.82 -19.23
CA GLU A 3 -18.49 2.84 -19.24
C GLU A 3 -17.65 2.65 -17.96
N GLN A 4 -16.41 2.16 -18.08
CA GLN A 4 -15.48 2.04 -16.95
C GLN A 4 -15.18 3.45 -16.41
N ALA A 5 -15.76 3.80 -15.27
CA ALA A 5 -15.41 5.03 -14.58
C ALA A 5 -13.96 4.92 -14.08
N ARG A 6 -13.07 5.82 -14.52
CA ARG A 6 -11.65 5.86 -14.15
C ARG A 6 -11.33 7.16 -13.40
N ILE A 7 -10.52 7.07 -12.35
CA ILE A 7 -9.95 8.24 -11.67
C ILE A 7 -8.69 8.66 -12.43
N SER A 8 -8.60 9.93 -12.84
CA SER A 8 -7.45 10.43 -13.60
C SER A 8 -6.25 10.79 -12.70
N VAL A 9 -5.03 10.73 -13.24
CA VAL A 9 -3.80 11.14 -12.55
C VAL A 9 -3.87 12.58 -12.02
N ARG A 10 -4.54 13.48 -12.76
CA ARG A 10 -4.75 14.87 -12.31
C ARG A 10 -5.63 14.93 -11.06
N GLN A 11 -6.62 14.04 -10.96
CA GLN A 11 -7.49 13.96 -9.79
C GLN A 11 -6.72 13.41 -8.58
N VAL A 12 -5.88 12.39 -8.79
CA VAL A 12 -4.96 11.84 -7.78
C VAL A 12 -4.04 12.94 -7.23
N ARG A 13 -3.35 13.68 -8.11
CA ARG A 13 -2.46 14.79 -7.70
C ARG A 13 -3.15 15.88 -6.89
N ARG A 14 -4.43 16.15 -7.18
CA ARG A 14 -5.21 17.13 -6.42
C ARG A 14 -5.56 16.64 -5.02
N TRP A 15 -5.81 15.35 -4.86
CA TRP A 15 -6.02 14.74 -3.55
C TRP A 15 -4.71 14.70 -2.74
N GLU A 16 -3.59 14.38 -3.39
CA GLU A 16 -2.24 14.44 -2.78
C GLU A 16 -1.88 15.84 -2.31
N SER A 17 -2.33 16.90 -2.99
CA SER A 17 -2.07 18.29 -2.58
C SER A 17 -2.95 18.78 -1.42
N GLY A 18 -3.81 17.93 -0.83
CA GLY A 18 -4.68 18.28 0.28
C GLY A 18 -5.88 19.18 -0.07
N VAL A 19 -6.17 19.38 -1.38
CA VAL A 19 -7.25 20.27 -1.86
C VAL A 19 -8.50 19.44 -2.18
N THR A 20 -9.48 19.43 -1.28
CA THR A 20 -10.76 18.72 -1.46
C THR A 20 -11.81 19.59 -2.18
N THR A 21 -11.75 19.65 -3.52
CA THR A 21 -12.82 20.24 -4.36
C THR A 21 -13.85 19.19 -4.77
N TRP A 22 -15.07 19.61 -5.15
CA TRP A 22 -16.10 18.71 -5.68
C TRP A 22 -15.57 17.78 -6.79
N PRO A 23 -15.74 16.44 -6.68
CA PRO A 23 -15.14 15.51 -7.64
C PRO A 23 -15.79 15.60 -9.03
N ASN A 24 -15.00 15.31 -10.07
CA ASN A 24 -15.53 15.20 -11.44
C ASN A 24 -16.50 14.02 -11.57
N ARG A 25 -17.26 13.92 -12.69
CA ARG A 25 -18.33 12.90 -12.85
C ARG A 25 -17.86 11.46 -12.63
N ASP A 26 -16.68 11.09 -13.10
CA ASP A 26 -16.19 9.71 -13.01
C ASP A 26 -15.67 9.40 -11.61
N ALA A 27 -14.95 10.33 -10.98
CA ALA A 27 -14.59 10.23 -9.57
C ALA A 27 -15.83 10.14 -8.68
N ARG A 28 -16.90 10.90 -8.97
CA ARG A 28 -18.18 10.80 -8.25
C ARG A 28 -18.77 9.40 -8.34
N ARG A 29 -18.83 8.82 -9.54
CA ARG A 29 -19.34 7.46 -9.76
C ARG A 29 -18.49 6.43 -9.01
N VAL A 30 -17.15 6.52 -9.08
CA VAL A 30 -16.26 5.59 -8.37
C VAL A 30 -16.39 5.72 -6.86
N LEU A 31 -16.38 6.95 -6.32
CA LEU A 31 -16.51 7.20 -4.89
C LEU A 31 -17.88 6.72 -4.38
N GLN A 32 -18.98 7.02 -5.07
CA GLN A 32 -20.30 6.54 -4.67
C GLN A 32 -20.45 5.01 -4.83
N ALA A 33 -19.84 4.42 -5.87
CA ALA A 33 -19.88 2.97 -6.08
C ALA A 33 -19.04 2.21 -5.05
N LEU A 34 -17.87 2.75 -4.69
CA LEU A 34 -16.96 2.22 -3.68
C LEU A 34 -17.59 2.37 -2.30
N PHE A 35 -18.11 3.57 -2.00
CA PHE A 35 -18.51 3.91 -0.65
C PHE A 35 -19.97 3.64 -0.30
N LYS A 36 -20.82 3.39 -1.29
CA LYS A 36 -22.29 3.25 -1.12
C LYS A 36 -22.96 4.41 -0.38
N LEU A 37 -22.29 5.56 -0.28
CA LEU A 37 -22.73 6.79 0.38
C LEU A 37 -22.88 7.92 -0.64
N SER A 38 -23.67 8.95 -0.30
CA SER A 38 -23.71 10.16 -1.12
C SER A 38 -22.39 10.94 -1.00
N LEU A 39 -22.08 11.80 -1.96
CA LEU A 39 -20.84 12.60 -1.90
C LEU A 39 -20.87 13.61 -0.75
N GLU A 40 -22.06 14.06 -0.37
CA GLU A 40 -22.27 14.98 0.74
C GLU A 40 -22.02 14.26 2.07
N ASP A 41 -22.45 13.00 2.20
CA ASP A 41 -22.13 12.13 3.35
C ASP A 41 -20.63 11.79 3.42
N LEU A 42 -19.95 11.77 2.26
CA LEU A 42 -18.49 11.64 2.16
C LEU A 42 -17.76 12.97 2.41
N GLY A 43 -18.48 14.05 2.74
CA GLY A 43 -17.90 15.35 3.08
C GLY A 43 -17.53 16.24 1.89
N PHE A 44 -17.94 15.90 0.66
CA PHE A 44 -17.76 16.80 -0.47
C PHE A 44 -18.83 17.89 -0.47
N VAL A 45 -18.43 19.15 -0.71
CA VAL A 45 -19.34 20.29 -0.81
C VAL A 45 -19.69 20.57 -2.27
N ARG A 46 -20.98 20.55 -2.61
CA ARG A 46 -21.47 20.81 -3.96
C ARG A 46 -21.20 22.27 -4.36
N PRO A 47 -20.65 22.55 -5.56
CA PRO A 47 -20.49 23.93 -6.03
C PRO A 47 -21.88 24.53 -6.16
N MET A 48 -22.11 25.70 -5.56
CA MET A 48 -23.33 26.46 -5.83
C MET A 48 -23.40 26.77 -7.32
N ARG A 49 -24.53 26.44 -7.96
CA ARG A 49 -24.83 26.96 -9.30
C ARG A 49 -25.00 28.46 -9.15
N SER A 50 -24.04 29.26 -9.62
CA SER A 50 -24.26 30.68 -9.81
C SER A 50 -25.37 30.85 -10.85
N SER A 51 -26.57 31.19 -10.40
CA SER A 51 -27.61 31.73 -11.26
C SER A 51 -27.25 33.17 -11.62
N ASN A 52 -26.28 33.36 -12.52
CA ASN A 52 -26.13 34.64 -13.20
C ASN A 52 -26.90 34.56 -14.52
N GLN A 53 -28.13 35.09 -14.50
CA GLN A 53 -28.71 35.72 -15.67
C GLN A 53 -28.05 37.11 -15.80
N GLY A 54 -27.56 37.44 -16.99
CA GLY A 54 -27.16 38.81 -17.33
C GLY A 54 -25.87 38.92 -18.14
N GLU A 55 -26.05 38.98 -19.47
CA GLU A 55 -25.24 39.69 -20.48
C GLU A 55 -23.84 39.16 -20.89
N ASP A 56 -23.77 38.77 -22.17
CA ASP A 56 -22.61 38.57 -23.06
C ASP A 56 -22.48 39.84 -23.97
N PRO A 57 -21.39 40.15 -24.75
CA PRO A 57 -20.23 39.34 -25.22
C PRO A 57 -18.88 40.18 -25.31
N PRO A 58 -17.77 39.83 -26.05
CA PRO A 58 -17.60 38.71 -26.98
C PRO A 58 -16.27 37.90 -27.00
N THR A 59 -16.46 36.62 -27.37
CA THR A 59 -15.67 35.74 -28.28
C THR A 59 -14.17 35.48 -28.06
N LEU A 60 -13.81 34.19 -28.03
CA LEU A 60 -13.12 33.51 -29.14
C LEU A 60 -13.40 31.99 -29.12
N LEU A 61 -13.49 31.44 -30.33
CA LEU A 61 -13.94 30.11 -30.76
C LEU A 61 -13.17 28.92 -30.13
N GLU A 62 -13.85 27.79 -29.95
CA GLU A 62 -13.71 26.64 -30.87
C GLU A 62 -14.71 25.50 -30.57
N ASP A 63 -15.62 25.36 -31.54
CA ASP A 63 -16.15 24.16 -32.18
C ASP A 63 -16.87 23.00 -31.46
N ALA A 64 -17.96 22.65 -32.15
CA ALA A 64 -19.04 21.76 -31.81
C ALA A 64 -18.78 20.31 -32.27
N VAL A 65 -19.86 19.49 -32.24
CA VAL A 65 -20.03 18.13 -32.78
C VAL A 65 -19.84 17.05 -31.68
N ARG A 66 -20.81 16.20 -31.27
CA ARG A 66 -22.14 15.81 -31.77
C ARG A 66 -23.00 15.28 -30.60
N ARG A 67 -24.22 15.79 -30.46
CA ARG A 67 -25.33 15.18 -29.71
C ARG A 67 -26.15 14.30 -30.67
N ARG A 68 -26.34 13.01 -30.34
CA ARG A 68 -27.53 12.15 -30.56
C ARG A 68 -27.11 10.70 -30.83
N ALA A 69 -27.56 9.81 -29.95
CA ALA A 69 -28.39 8.63 -30.29
C ALA A 69 -28.24 7.57 -29.21
N PHE A 70 -29.19 7.52 -28.27
CA PHE A 70 -30.06 6.36 -28.03
C PHE A 70 -30.84 6.55 -26.71
N LEU A 71 -32.12 6.84 -26.85
CA LEU A 71 -33.14 6.61 -25.82
C LEU A 71 -33.95 5.40 -26.30
N SER A 72 -34.17 4.40 -25.44
CA SER A 72 -35.41 3.58 -25.38
C SER A 72 -35.34 2.57 -24.22
N GLY A 73 -36.34 2.58 -23.32
CA GLY A 73 -36.74 1.43 -22.50
C GLY A 73 -36.82 1.57 -20.97
N VAL A 74 -37.99 2.03 -20.43
CA VAL A 74 -38.86 1.42 -19.36
C VAL A 74 -38.21 0.93 -18.03
N LEU A 75 -38.70 1.08 -16.78
CA LEU A 75 -39.76 1.79 -16.03
C LEU A 75 -39.49 1.59 -14.49
N ALA A 76 -39.99 2.55 -13.68
CA ALA A 76 -40.57 2.44 -12.32
C ALA A 76 -39.76 2.10 -11.03
N GLY A 77 -40.01 2.91 -9.99
CA GLY A 77 -39.78 2.61 -8.56
C GLY A 77 -39.76 3.86 -7.66
N SER A 78 -40.85 4.12 -6.93
CA SER A 78 -41.14 5.29 -6.09
C SER A 78 -40.61 5.18 -4.64
N VAL A 79 -40.44 6.32 -3.95
CA VAL A 79 -40.16 6.41 -2.50
C VAL A 79 -41.19 7.35 -1.84
N PRO A 80 -41.79 7.02 -0.69
CA PRO A 80 -42.70 7.91 0.02
C PRO A 80 -41.95 8.82 1.02
N LEU A 81 -42.50 10.02 1.20
CA LEU A 81 -42.12 11.01 2.20
C LEU A 81 -42.82 10.72 3.54
N PHE A 82 -42.17 11.00 4.68
CA PHE A 82 -42.84 11.01 6.00
C PHE A 82 -42.52 12.26 6.84
N ASP A 83 -43.63 12.91 7.20
CA ASP A 83 -44.14 13.46 8.48
C ASP A 83 -43.23 14.15 9.53
N LEU A 84 -43.72 15.29 10.03
CA LEU A 84 -43.02 16.28 10.86
C LEU A 84 -43.19 16.08 12.38
N GLU A 85 -44.08 15.21 12.84
CA GLU A 85 -44.17 14.86 14.28
C GLU A 85 -43.05 13.87 14.70
N ALA A 86 -42.41 13.23 13.72
CA ALA A 86 -41.14 12.54 13.91
C ALA A 86 -40.00 13.51 14.27
N LEU A 87 -40.07 14.82 13.96
CA LEU A 87 -38.93 15.73 14.10
C LEU A 87 -38.45 15.94 15.54
N GLU A 88 -39.32 15.88 16.56
CA GLU A 88 -38.89 16.06 17.94
C GLU A 88 -38.22 14.79 18.51
N HIS A 89 -38.72 13.59 18.15
CA HIS A 89 -38.04 12.32 18.43
C HIS A 89 -36.76 12.15 17.58
N LEU A 90 -36.73 12.74 16.38
CA LEU A 90 -35.57 12.81 15.49
C LEU A 90 -34.45 13.69 16.04
N THR A 91 -34.63 14.56 17.04
CA THR A 91 -33.48 15.32 17.60
C THR A 91 -32.64 14.48 18.56
N ALA A 92 -33.26 13.62 19.36
CA ALA A 92 -32.58 12.62 20.18
C ALA A 92 -32.07 11.45 19.31
N VAL A 93 -32.87 11.02 18.33
CA VAL A 93 -32.46 10.02 17.34
C VAL A 93 -31.41 10.56 16.37
N ALA A 94 -31.34 11.85 16.03
CA ALA A 94 -30.30 12.40 15.15
C ALA A 94 -28.93 12.51 15.82
N GLN A 95 -28.85 12.61 17.15
CA GLN A 95 -27.56 12.53 17.85
C GLN A 95 -27.05 11.09 17.91
N ASN A 96 -27.97 10.13 18.14
CA ASN A 96 -27.66 8.69 18.06
C ASN A 96 -27.46 8.21 16.62
N ALA A 97 -28.17 8.78 15.64
CA ALA A 97 -28.03 8.48 14.21
C ALA A 97 -26.78 9.14 13.65
N ARG A 98 -26.37 10.34 14.09
CA ARG A 98 -25.04 10.87 13.77
C ARG A 98 -23.93 9.98 14.35
N HIS A 99 -24.05 9.53 15.59
CA HIS A 99 -23.09 8.55 16.15
C HIS A 99 -23.09 7.23 15.37
N TYR A 100 -24.26 6.71 15.04
CA TYR A 100 -24.43 5.48 14.29
C TYR A 100 -23.87 5.62 12.86
N CYS A 101 -24.18 6.72 12.16
CA CYS A 101 -23.66 7.05 10.84
C CYS A 101 -22.15 7.30 10.86
N ASP A 102 -21.61 7.91 11.92
CA ASP A 102 -20.17 8.15 12.06
C ASP A 102 -19.41 6.83 12.27
N HIS A 103 -19.89 5.93 13.13
CA HIS A 103 -19.31 4.60 13.31
C HIS A 103 -19.49 3.72 12.06
N GLU A 104 -20.64 3.82 11.38
CA GLU A 104 -20.90 3.16 10.11
C GLU A 104 -19.93 3.66 9.03
N LEU A 105 -19.69 4.97 8.95
CA LEU A 105 -18.69 5.57 8.06
C LEU A 105 -17.29 5.03 8.36
N VAL A 106 -16.86 4.98 9.62
CA VAL A 106 -15.56 4.42 9.99
C VAL A 106 -15.45 2.95 9.56
N ASN A 107 -16.46 2.14 9.84
CA ASN A 107 -16.50 0.73 9.45
C ASN A 107 -16.49 0.56 7.93
N HIS A 108 -17.20 1.43 7.23
CA HIS A 108 -17.27 1.45 5.78
C HIS A 108 -15.90 1.80 5.17
N LEU A 109 -15.27 2.87 5.64
CA LEU A 109 -13.92 3.29 5.22
C LEU A 109 -12.89 2.20 5.52
N ARG A 110 -13.03 1.49 6.65
CA ARG A 110 -12.19 0.35 7.00
C ARG A 110 -12.32 -0.78 5.97
N GLY A 111 -13.55 -1.18 5.66
CA GLY A 111 -13.82 -2.19 4.64
C GLY A 111 -13.32 -1.79 3.25
N ALA A 112 -13.45 -0.52 2.88
CA ALA A 112 -12.93 0.01 1.62
C ALA A 112 -11.39 -0.02 1.57
N LEU A 113 -10.71 0.29 2.68
CA LEU A 113 -9.25 0.21 2.78
C LEU A 113 -8.76 -1.25 2.66
N ASP A 114 -9.44 -2.19 3.32
CA ASP A 114 -9.12 -3.60 3.24
C ASP A 114 -9.34 -4.16 1.82
N GLN A 115 -10.38 -3.70 1.13
CA GLN A 115 -10.61 -4.03 -0.29
C GLN A 115 -9.51 -3.46 -1.19
N ALA A 116 -9.06 -2.22 -0.95
CA ALA A 116 -7.96 -1.62 -1.70
C ALA A 116 -6.66 -2.40 -1.52
N ALA A 117 -6.36 -2.83 -0.28
CA ALA A 117 -5.19 -3.67 0.02
C ALA A 117 -5.28 -5.07 -0.62
N HIS A 118 -6.46 -5.67 -0.64
CA HIS A 118 -6.66 -6.93 -1.37
C HIS A 118 -6.50 -6.76 -2.88
N ALA A 119 -6.98 -5.64 -3.44
CA ALA A 119 -6.83 -5.34 -4.86
C ALA A 119 -5.36 -5.10 -5.26
N ASP A 120 -4.58 -4.42 -4.42
CA ASP A 120 -3.13 -4.21 -4.62
C ASP A 120 -2.37 -5.53 -4.81
N GLY A 121 -2.61 -6.53 -3.95
CA GLY A 121 -1.96 -7.84 -4.06
C GLY A 121 -2.23 -8.58 -5.38
N ARG A 122 -3.30 -8.23 -6.11
CA ARG A 122 -3.72 -8.90 -7.35
C ARG A 122 -3.51 -8.07 -8.62
N LEU A 123 -3.78 -6.77 -8.53
CA LEU A 123 -3.81 -5.83 -9.65
C LEU A 123 -2.63 -4.86 -9.64
N GLY A 124 -1.86 -4.85 -8.55
CA GLY A 124 -0.69 -4.02 -8.38
C GLY A 124 -0.96 -2.64 -7.80
N PRO A 125 0.14 -1.94 -7.42
CA PRO A 125 0.06 -0.72 -6.63
C PRO A 125 -0.61 0.45 -7.37
N HIS A 126 -0.41 0.56 -8.68
CA HIS A 126 -1.00 1.64 -9.49
C HIS A 126 -2.53 1.60 -9.54
N GLN A 127 -3.13 0.41 -9.44
CA GLN A 127 -4.59 0.26 -9.47
C GLN A 127 -5.21 0.55 -8.11
N ALA A 128 -4.53 0.20 -7.02
CA ALA A 128 -5.03 0.43 -5.67
C ALA A 128 -4.81 1.87 -5.17
N LEU A 129 -3.79 2.58 -5.68
CA LEU A 129 -3.40 3.90 -5.21
C LEU A 129 -4.54 4.95 -5.31
N PRO A 130 -5.26 5.12 -6.44
CA PRO A 130 -6.32 6.12 -6.53
C PRO A 130 -7.45 5.92 -5.51
N ALA A 131 -7.85 4.67 -5.27
CA ALA A 131 -8.89 4.35 -4.28
C ALA A 131 -8.40 4.68 -2.86
N THR A 132 -7.17 4.27 -2.53
CA THR A 132 -6.53 4.55 -1.22
C THR A 132 -6.44 6.04 -0.94
N LEU A 133 -6.01 6.84 -1.92
CA LEU A 133 -5.94 8.29 -1.78
C LEU A 133 -7.32 8.95 -1.66
N GLY A 134 -8.33 8.41 -2.35
CA GLY A 134 -9.73 8.82 -2.17
C GLY A 134 -10.24 8.54 -0.75
N ILE A 135 -9.97 7.36 -0.19
CA ILE A 135 -10.29 7.00 1.19
C ILE A 135 -9.63 7.97 2.17
N LEU A 136 -8.33 8.26 1.99
CA LEU A 136 -7.58 9.17 2.85
C LEU A 136 -8.09 10.62 2.78
N ALA A 137 -8.53 11.07 1.60
CA ALA A 137 -9.16 12.38 1.45
C ALA A 137 -10.48 12.47 2.22
N VAL A 138 -11.31 11.42 2.19
CA VAL A 138 -12.56 11.34 2.96
C VAL A 138 -12.27 11.31 4.46
N ILE A 139 -11.31 10.49 4.91
CA ILE A 139 -10.88 10.44 6.32
C ILE A 139 -10.44 11.82 6.81
N ASN A 140 -9.56 12.49 6.07
CA ASN A 140 -9.04 13.81 6.44
C ASN A 140 -10.14 14.87 6.49
N HIS A 141 -11.11 14.82 5.57
CA HIS A 141 -12.25 15.71 5.61
C HIS A 141 -13.15 15.43 6.81
N ALA A 142 -13.59 14.19 6.99
CA ALA A 142 -14.49 13.78 8.07
C ALA A 142 -13.88 14.07 9.45
N ALA A 143 -12.58 13.83 9.63
CA ALA A 143 -11.89 14.07 10.90
C ALA A 143 -11.89 15.54 11.35
N ARG A 144 -12.04 16.50 10.42
CA ARG A 144 -12.10 17.94 10.74
C ARG A 144 -13.42 18.35 11.40
N ALA A 145 -14.52 17.69 11.04
CA ALA A 145 -15.86 17.98 11.53
C ALA A 145 -16.33 17.00 12.63
N ALA A 146 -15.65 15.86 12.77
CA ALA A 146 -15.99 14.81 13.71
C ALA A 146 -15.74 15.19 15.18
N ARG A 147 -16.55 14.61 16.08
CA ARG A 147 -16.35 14.66 17.54
C ARG A 147 -15.08 13.91 17.94
N THR A 148 -14.59 14.14 19.16
CA THR A 148 -13.29 13.62 19.64
C THR A 148 -13.11 12.11 19.45
N GLU A 149 -14.11 11.29 19.77
CA GLU A 149 -14.02 9.82 19.67
C GLU A 149 -13.97 9.33 18.21
N ILE A 150 -14.94 9.75 17.39
CA ILE A 150 -14.97 9.42 15.96
C ILE A 150 -13.72 9.98 15.24
N ARG A 151 -13.30 11.19 15.59
CA ARG A 151 -12.06 11.77 15.06
C ARG A 151 -10.87 10.88 15.40
N ARG A 152 -10.77 10.38 16.64
CA ARG A 152 -9.70 9.45 17.03
C ARG A 152 -9.73 8.19 16.17
N ASP A 153 -10.89 7.58 15.96
CA ASP A 153 -11.03 6.37 15.13
C ASP A 153 -10.67 6.62 13.66
N LEU A 154 -11.10 7.76 13.10
CA LEU A 154 -10.74 8.20 11.76
C LEU A 154 -9.23 8.42 11.63
N LEU A 155 -8.57 8.99 12.63
CA LEU A 155 -7.11 9.19 12.62
C LEU A 155 -6.34 7.88 12.78
N ILE A 156 -6.83 6.92 13.58
CA ILE A 156 -6.26 5.56 13.66
C ILE A 156 -6.33 4.89 12.28
N LEU A 157 -7.51 4.89 11.66
CA LEU A 157 -7.70 4.34 10.32
C LEU A 157 -6.88 5.09 9.26
N GLY A 158 -6.82 6.42 9.37
CA GLY A 158 -6.00 7.28 8.54
C GLY A 158 -4.53 6.90 8.63
N SER A 159 -4.01 6.65 9.83
CA SER A 159 -2.62 6.24 10.02
C SER A 159 -2.31 4.94 9.27
N ARG A 160 -3.22 3.95 9.32
CA ARG A 160 -3.13 2.70 8.52
C ARG A 160 -3.16 2.98 7.02
N GLY A 161 -4.12 3.77 6.57
CA GLY A 161 -4.25 4.12 5.15
C GLY A 161 -3.03 4.89 4.63
N ALA A 162 -2.43 5.77 5.44
CA ALA A 162 -1.25 6.53 5.07
C ALA A 162 -0.01 5.63 4.97
N GLU A 163 0.19 4.68 5.89
CA GLU A 163 1.25 3.68 5.73
C GLU A 163 1.06 2.86 4.46
N PHE A 164 -0.17 2.43 4.19
CA PHE A 164 -0.49 1.70 2.98
C PHE A 164 -0.27 2.53 1.70
N ALA A 165 -0.62 3.82 1.70
CA ALA A 165 -0.31 4.72 0.59
C ALA A 165 1.21 4.84 0.37
N ALA A 166 2.00 4.93 1.44
CA ALA A 166 3.46 4.95 1.35
C ALA A 166 4.01 3.68 0.69
N TRP A 167 3.46 2.51 1.06
CA TRP A 167 3.75 1.23 0.42
C TRP A 167 3.42 1.24 -1.08
N LEU A 168 2.22 1.67 -1.46
CA LEU A 168 1.80 1.72 -2.85
C LEU A 168 2.68 2.66 -3.70
N HIS A 169 3.07 3.81 -3.15
CA HIS A 169 4.03 4.70 -3.82
C HIS A 169 5.39 4.02 -4.00
N LYS A 170 5.89 3.35 -2.95
CA LYS A 170 7.19 2.67 -3.00
C LYS A 170 7.18 1.54 -4.04
N ASP A 171 6.16 0.69 -4.01
CA ASP A 171 6.05 -0.46 -4.91
C ASP A 171 5.70 -0.03 -6.34
N GLY A 172 4.97 1.07 -6.51
CA GLY A 172 4.71 1.68 -7.82
C GLY A 172 5.88 2.47 -8.41
N GLY A 173 7.04 2.49 -7.76
CA GLY A 173 8.24 3.19 -8.24
C GLY A 173 8.14 4.72 -8.21
N ALA A 174 7.28 5.29 -7.36
CA ALA A 174 7.15 6.73 -7.21
C ALA A 174 8.42 7.36 -6.60
N PRO A 175 8.67 8.66 -6.81
CA PRO A 175 9.76 9.38 -6.16
C PRO A 175 9.74 9.23 -4.63
N ALA A 176 10.92 9.09 -4.02
CA ALA A 176 11.07 8.84 -2.58
C ALA A 176 10.34 9.85 -1.67
N ARG A 177 10.17 11.10 -2.14
CA ARG A 177 9.42 12.14 -1.41
C ARG A 177 7.95 11.77 -1.17
N ASP A 178 7.32 11.04 -2.09
CA ASP A 178 5.90 10.70 -2.00
C ASP A 178 5.69 9.62 -0.92
N THR A 179 6.55 8.59 -0.90
CA THR A 179 6.63 7.60 0.18
C THR A 179 6.92 8.27 1.53
N ALA A 180 7.89 9.21 1.58
CA ALA A 180 8.26 9.90 2.81
C ALA A 180 7.12 10.77 3.36
N TYR A 181 6.37 11.47 2.50
CA TYR A 181 5.21 12.26 2.88
C TYR A 181 4.17 11.40 3.62
N TRP A 182 3.81 10.26 3.04
CA TRP A 182 2.79 9.38 3.62
C TRP A 182 3.24 8.69 4.91
N HIS A 183 4.52 8.31 5.01
CA HIS A 183 5.07 7.85 6.30
C HIS A 183 5.03 8.95 7.37
N GLN A 184 5.31 10.20 7.02
CA GLN A 184 5.21 11.31 7.97
C GLN A 184 3.77 11.54 8.42
N GLN A 185 2.81 11.53 7.49
CA GLN A 185 1.39 11.67 7.80
C GLN A 185 0.88 10.55 8.73
N SER A 186 1.31 9.30 8.46
CA SER A 186 0.96 8.14 9.28
C SER A 186 1.46 8.28 10.72
N LYS A 187 2.71 8.71 10.90
CA LYS A 187 3.31 8.95 12.23
C LYS A 187 2.68 10.12 12.97
N GLU A 188 2.33 11.19 12.26
CA GLU A 188 1.62 12.34 12.85
C GLU A 188 0.28 11.89 13.44
N TRP A 189 -0.53 11.18 12.66
CA TRP A 189 -1.82 10.67 13.13
C TRP A 189 -1.68 9.64 14.25
N ALA A 190 -0.69 8.75 14.20
CA ALA A 190 -0.37 7.83 15.30
C ALA A 190 0.02 8.60 16.59
N THR A 191 0.74 9.72 16.45
CA THR A 191 1.10 10.58 17.59
C THR A 191 -0.14 11.22 18.21
N PHE A 192 -1.05 11.77 17.39
CA PHE A 192 -2.29 12.38 17.88
C PHE A 192 -3.22 11.40 18.59
N THR A 193 -3.18 10.12 18.22
CA THR A 193 -4.00 9.07 18.84
C THR A 193 -3.27 8.35 19.97
N GLY A 194 -1.97 8.60 20.17
CA GLY A 194 -1.16 7.88 21.14
C GLY A 194 -0.91 6.41 20.76
N ASP A 195 -1.05 6.06 19.49
CA ASP A 195 -0.80 4.71 18.98
C ASP A 195 0.72 4.50 18.75
N GLY A 196 1.43 4.24 19.84
CA GLY A 196 2.87 4.00 19.81
C GLY A 196 3.26 2.76 18.99
N ALA A 197 2.41 1.73 18.95
CA ALA A 197 2.64 0.53 18.16
C ALA A 197 2.63 0.86 16.66
N MET A 198 1.65 1.65 16.21
CA MET A 198 1.59 2.10 14.82
C MET A 198 2.76 3.03 14.48
N TYR A 199 3.14 3.95 15.37
CA TYR A 199 4.32 4.80 15.15
C TYR A 199 5.59 3.95 14.91
N ALA A 200 5.83 2.96 15.79
CA ALA A 200 6.95 2.03 15.67
C ALA A 200 6.90 1.20 14.38
N TYR A 201 5.70 0.76 13.99
CA TYR A 201 5.51 0.02 12.76
C TYR A 201 5.86 0.87 11.54
N VAL A 202 5.47 2.15 11.52
CA VAL A 202 5.86 3.05 10.42
C VAL A 202 7.38 3.25 10.36
N LEU A 203 8.09 3.30 11.49
CA LEU A 203 9.56 3.33 11.49
C LEU A 203 10.16 2.08 10.82
N LEU A 204 9.62 0.89 11.13
CA LEU A 204 9.98 -0.34 10.44
C LEU A 204 9.72 -0.23 8.92
N ARG A 205 8.54 0.25 8.51
CA ARG A 205 8.21 0.40 7.08
C ARG A 205 9.09 1.44 6.38
N GLN A 206 9.51 2.50 7.08
CA GLN A 206 10.52 3.46 6.60
C GLN A 206 11.89 2.80 6.43
N ALA A 207 12.30 1.91 7.34
CA ALA A 207 13.54 1.15 7.22
C ALA A 207 13.52 0.27 5.96
N GLN A 208 12.39 -0.41 5.70
CA GLN A 208 12.18 -1.20 4.47
C GLN A 208 12.18 -0.35 3.20
N ALA A 209 11.55 0.83 3.22
CA ALA A 209 11.53 1.73 2.08
C ALA A 209 12.91 2.34 1.77
N THR A 210 13.75 2.55 2.80
CA THR A 210 15.13 3.05 2.67
C THR A 210 16.02 2.01 2.00
N ASP A 211 15.93 0.75 2.43
CA ASP A 211 16.62 -0.38 1.81
C ASP A 211 18.13 -0.10 1.56
N ARG A 212 18.68 -0.53 0.42
CA ARG A 212 20.09 -0.35 0.06
C ARG A 212 20.51 1.09 -0.25
N THR A 213 19.57 2.05 -0.28
CA THR A 213 19.92 3.44 -0.60
C THR A 213 20.69 4.13 0.53
N ASP A 214 20.41 3.75 1.77
CA ASP A 214 21.07 4.27 2.97
C ASP A 214 21.00 3.20 4.10
N PRO A 215 21.91 2.22 4.09
CA PRO A 215 21.92 1.13 5.07
C PRO A 215 22.07 1.60 6.52
N VAL A 216 22.78 2.73 6.74
CA VAL A 216 22.98 3.30 8.07
C VAL A 216 21.67 3.86 8.61
N ARG A 217 20.95 4.65 7.80
CA ARG A 217 19.62 5.14 8.17
C ARG A 217 18.60 4.02 8.33
N MET A 218 18.67 2.98 7.49
CA MET A 218 17.84 1.79 7.63
C MET A 218 18.08 1.13 9.00
N LEU A 219 19.33 1.03 9.45
CA LEU A 219 19.67 0.51 10.77
C LEU A 219 19.07 1.39 11.87
N ASP A 220 19.30 2.71 11.84
CA ASP A 220 18.77 3.64 12.85
C ASP A 220 17.23 3.56 12.99
N LEU A 221 16.51 3.48 11.86
CA LEU A 221 15.06 3.35 11.83
C LEU A 221 14.59 2.01 12.42
N ALA A 222 15.24 0.90 12.05
CA ALA A 222 14.91 -0.42 12.59
C ALA A 222 15.19 -0.50 14.10
N ARG A 223 16.31 0.05 14.56
CA ARG A 223 16.66 0.15 15.99
C ARG A 223 15.65 1.01 16.75
N ALA A 224 15.21 2.13 16.17
CA ALA A 224 14.19 2.98 16.77
C ALA A 224 12.84 2.24 16.88
N ALA A 225 12.48 1.41 15.90
CA ALA A 225 11.28 0.58 15.96
C ALA A 225 11.35 -0.49 17.07
N THR A 226 12.51 -1.14 17.26
CA THR A 226 12.68 -2.25 18.22
C THR A 226 12.97 -1.79 19.66
N ARG A 227 13.68 -0.66 19.83
CA ARG A 227 14.21 -0.16 21.11
C ARG A 227 13.61 1.18 21.57
N GLY A 228 12.72 1.79 20.79
CA GLY A 228 12.07 3.04 21.17
C GLY A 228 11.07 2.89 22.34
N PRO A 229 10.46 4.00 22.79
CA PRO A 229 9.52 4.02 23.93
C PRO A 229 8.11 3.52 23.54
N TRP A 230 8.04 2.44 22.74
CA TRP A 230 6.80 1.85 22.22
C TRP A 230 6.92 0.33 22.18
N VAL A 231 5.77 -0.34 22.16
CA VAL A 231 5.69 -1.81 22.15
C VAL A 231 5.04 -2.26 20.86
N LEU A 232 5.83 -2.86 19.98
CA LEU A 232 5.33 -3.55 18.79
C LEU A 232 4.66 -4.88 19.18
N PRO A 233 3.54 -5.25 18.54
CA PRO A 233 3.02 -6.61 18.61
C PRO A 233 4.07 -7.64 18.17
N PRO A 234 4.03 -8.88 18.69
CA PRO A 234 5.08 -9.89 18.47
C PRO A 234 5.51 -10.07 17.00
N ARG A 235 4.55 -10.13 16.07
CA ARG A 235 4.81 -10.30 14.63
C ARG A 235 5.56 -9.11 14.01
N SER A 236 5.06 -7.89 14.20
CA SER A 236 5.78 -6.69 13.74
C SER A 236 7.10 -6.47 14.45
N ARG A 237 7.23 -6.90 15.71
CA ARG A 237 8.50 -6.86 16.45
C ARG A 237 9.52 -7.82 15.83
N ALA A 238 9.09 -9.03 15.46
CA ALA A 238 9.93 -9.98 14.73
C ALA A 238 10.39 -9.41 13.39
N GLU A 239 9.49 -8.82 12.61
CA GLU A 239 9.83 -8.15 11.35
C GLU A 239 10.81 -6.99 11.54
N ALA A 240 10.64 -6.20 12.61
CA ALA A 240 11.55 -5.11 12.92
C ALA A 240 12.97 -5.60 13.28
N PHE A 241 13.09 -6.67 14.07
CA PHE A 241 14.39 -7.30 14.33
C PHE A 241 15.00 -7.89 13.06
N GLN A 242 14.21 -8.56 12.21
CA GLN A 242 14.71 -9.06 10.94
C GLN A 242 15.27 -7.92 10.08
N GLN A 243 14.56 -6.80 9.98
CA GLN A 243 15.01 -5.64 9.21
C GLN A 243 16.28 -5.01 9.81
N GLU A 244 16.41 -5.01 11.14
CA GLU A 244 17.65 -4.62 11.83
C GLU A 244 18.81 -5.54 11.48
N ALA A 245 18.63 -6.87 11.51
CA ALA A 245 19.66 -7.83 11.11
C ALA A 245 20.11 -7.63 9.67
N ARG A 246 19.17 -7.37 8.76
CA ARG A 246 19.47 -7.04 7.36
C ARG A 246 20.31 -5.78 7.25
N ALA A 247 19.98 -4.73 8.01
CA ALA A 247 20.70 -3.47 7.99
C ALA A 247 22.13 -3.66 8.52
N LEU A 248 22.29 -4.39 9.63
CA LEU A 248 23.60 -4.77 10.19
C LEU A 248 24.46 -5.49 9.15
N ALA A 249 23.90 -6.49 8.46
CA ALA A 249 24.60 -7.20 7.41
C ALA A 249 25.06 -6.26 6.27
N MET A 250 24.19 -5.35 5.83
CA MET A 250 24.53 -4.38 4.78
C MET A 250 25.55 -3.32 5.21
N THR A 251 25.64 -3.03 6.51
CA THR A 251 26.68 -2.14 7.08
C THR A 251 28.00 -2.85 7.39
N GLY A 252 28.09 -4.17 7.14
CA GLY A 252 29.31 -4.95 7.39
C GLY A 252 29.55 -5.28 8.87
N ALA A 253 28.51 -5.34 9.69
CA ALA A 253 28.62 -5.78 11.08
C ALA A 253 29.10 -7.25 11.17
N PRO A 254 29.74 -7.65 12.29
CA PRO A 254 30.14 -9.04 12.49
C PRO A 254 28.97 -10.01 12.33
N VAL A 255 29.19 -11.13 11.63
CA VAL A 255 28.13 -12.11 11.33
C VAL A 255 27.43 -12.65 12.60
N GLY A 256 28.15 -12.76 13.71
CA GLY A 256 27.58 -13.17 14.99
C GLY A 256 26.54 -12.17 15.54
N GLU A 257 26.71 -10.88 15.30
CA GLU A 257 25.72 -9.85 15.67
C GLU A 257 24.47 -9.96 14.81
N VAL A 258 24.63 -10.19 13.50
CA VAL A 258 23.51 -10.44 12.58
C VAL A 258 22.70 -11.65 13.05
N TYR A 259 23.37 -12.75 13.40
CA TYR A 259 22.71 -13.97 13.88
C TYR A 259 21.97 -13.74 15.20
N HIS A 260 22.60 -13.03 16.14
CA HIS A 260 21.95 -12.72 17.41
C HIS A 260 20.65 -11.93 17.23
N ILE A 261 20.62 -10.97 16.30
CA ILE A 261 19.39 -10.21 16.02
C ILE A 261 18.35 -11.07 15.28
N LEU A 262 18.77 -12.01 14.42
CA LEU A 262 17.85 -12.99 13.82
C LEU A 262 17.24 -13.94 14.87
N ASP A 263 18.00 -14.35 15.89
CA ASP A 263 17.47 -15.12 17.02
C ASP A 263 16.44 -14.30 17.81
N CYS A 264 16.66 -13.00 17.97
CA CYS A 264 15.69 -12.08 18.56
C CYS A 264 14.40 -11.97 17.72
N ALA A 265 14.53 -11.96 16.38
CA ALA A 265 13.38 -11.99 15.48
C ALA A 265 12.58 -13.29 15.63
N ARG A 266 13.27 -14.44 15.72
CA ARG A 266 12.65 -15.74 15.96
C ARG A 266 11.92 -15.77 17.30
N ALA A 267 12.58 -15.39 18.38
CA ALA A 267 11.99 -15.37 19.72
C ALA A 267 10.76 -14.45 19.79
N ALA A 268 10.80 -13.27 19.14
CA ALA A 268 9.64 -12.39 19.06
C ALA A 268 8.46 -13.05 18.32
N LEU A 269 8.73 -13.82 17.25
CA LEU A 269 7.69 -14.51 16.50
C LEU A 269 7.10 -15.70 17.27
N ASP A 270 7.90 -16.40 18.07
CA ASP A 270 7.44 -17.52 18.90
C ASP A 270 6.44 -17.08 19.98
N HIS A 271 6.46 -15.80 20.35
CA HIS A 271 5.46 -15.19 21.23
C HIS A 271 4.18 -14.73 20.50
N ALA A 272 4.09 -14.87 19.17
CA ALA A 272 2.91 -14.46 18.42
C ALA A 272 1.77 -15.48 18.56
N THR A 273 0.56 -14.98 18.79
CA THR A 273 -0.63 -15.81 18.71
C THR A 273 -0.92 -16.20 17.24
N PRO A 274 -1.61 -17.34 17.01
CA PRO A 274 -2.12 -17.68 15.68
C PRO A 274 -2.97 -16.55 15.11
N VAL A 275 -2.84 -16.29 13.81
CA VAL A 275 -3.68 -15.30 13.12
C VAL A 275 -5.11 -15.82 13.08
N THR A 276 -6.06 -15.02 13.57
CA THR A 276 -7.48 -15.36 13.56
C THR A 276 -8.20 -14.60 12.46
N GLY A 277 -8.59 -15.30 11.39
CA GLY A 277 -9.28 -14.70 10.26
C GLY A 277 -8.36 -14.22 9.13
N PRO A 278 -8.91 -13.57 8.10
CA PRO A 278 -8.13 -13.07 6.97
C PRO A 278 -7.23 -11.90 7.39
N VAL A 279 -6.03 -11.84 6.83
CA VAL A 279 -5.13 -10.69 7.00
C VAL A 279 -5.73 -9.48 6.28
N THR A 280 -5.81 -8.35 6.98
CA THR A 280 -6.34 -7.09 6.45
C THR A 280 -5.40 -5.92 6.69
N CYS A 281 -5.59 -4.80 5.98
CA CYS A 281 -4.78 -3.59 6.16
C CYS A 281 -5.07 -2.90 7.50
N SER A 282 -6.33 -2.96 7.92
CA SER A 282 -6.82 -2.36 9.16
C SER A 282 -6.66 -3.25 10.40
N GLY A 283 -6.28 -4.52 10.23
CA GLY A 283 -6.14 -5.51 11.30
C GLY A 283 -4.90 -5.34 12.19
N PRO A 284 -4.61 -6.33 13.04
CA PRO A 284 -3.39 -6.35 13.86
C PRO A 284 -2.12 -6.15 13.02
N LEU A 285 -1.17 -5.39 13.57
CA LEU A 285 0.08 -5.08 12.88
C LEU A 285 0.91 -6.35 12.67
N GLY A 286 1.36 -6.56 11.43
CA GLY A 286 2.25 -7.66 11.09
C GLY A 286 1.56 -9.02 10.94
N ASP A 287 0.25 -9.11 10.82
CA ASP A 287 -0.45 -10.40 10.63
C ASP A 287 -0.01 -11.16 9.36
N SER A 288 0.50 -10.45 8.35
CA SER A 288 1.12 -11.06 7.15
C SER A 288 2.54 -11.63 7.39
N TYR A 289 3.10 -11.43 8.59
CA TYR A 289 4.44 -11.85 8.94
C TYR A 289 4.44 -13.27 9.53
N THR A 290 4.79 -14.25 8.70
CA THR A 290 4.75 -15.68 9.02
C THR A 290 6.15 -16.26 9.28
N PRO A 291 6.25 -17.47 9.87
CA PRO A 291 7.53 -18.17 10.00
C PRO A 291 8.25 -18.35 8.66
N GLU A 292 7.52 -18.65 7.58
CA GLU A 292 8.08 -18.79 6.23
C GLU A 292 8.63 -17.45 5.73
N ARG A 293 7.92 -16.34 5.98
CA ARG A 293 8.41 -14.99 5.64
C ARG A 293 9.70 -14.66 6.38
N LEU A 294 9.78 -14.98 7.68
CA LEU A 294 11.01 -14.80 8.46
C LEU A 294 12.18 -15.58 7.84
N MET A 295 11.94 -16.79 7.32
CA MET A 295 13.00 -17.60 6.71
C MET A 295 13.50 -17.05 5.37
N VAL A 296 12.63 -16.69 4.44
CA VAL A 296 13.08 -16.08 3.18
C VAL A 296 13.77 -14.72 3.41
N GLN A 297 13.36 -13.97 4.41
CA GLN A 297 14.05 -12.74 4.79
C GLN A 297 15.38 -12.98 5.53
N THR A 298 15.49 -14.06 6.28
CA THR A 298 16.77 -14.54 6.82
C THR A 298 17.73 -14.91 5.69
N ALA A 299 17.24 -15.53 4.62
CA ALA A 299 18.03 -15.82 3.42
C ALA A 299 18.57 -14.54 2.76
N ILE A 300 17.79 -13.44 2.74
CA ILE A 300 18.29 -12.14 2.31
C ILE A 300 19.49 -11.71 3.18
N CYS A 301 19.40 -11.84 4.50
CA CYS A 301 20.50 -11.49 5.42
C CYS A 301 21.75 -12.35 5.15
N TYR A 302 21.60 -13.65 4.92
CA TYR A 302 22.71 -14.53 4.53
C TYR A 302 23.37 -14.08 3.22
N ARG A 303 22.58 -13.66 2.24
CA ARG A 303 23.11 -13.09 1.00
C ARG A 303 23.92 -11.80 1.26
N GLU A 304 23.44 -10.91 2.13
CA GLU A 304 24.17 -9.66 2.46
C GLU A 304 25.51 -9.93 3.15
N VAL A 305 25.61 -10.97 3.99
CA VAL A 305 26.88 -11.35 4.65
C VAL A 305 27.76 -12.30 3.81
N GLY A 306 27.41 -12.53 2.54
CA GLY A 306 28.22 -13.34 1.62
C GLY A 306 28.05 -14.86 1.73
N GLN A 307 27.03 -15.34 2.43
CA GLN A 307 26.71 -16.78 2.53
C GLN A 307 25.70 -17.19 1.46
N PHE A 308 26.13 -17.15 0.21
CA PHE A 308 25.25 -17.26 -0.96
C PHE A 308 24.58 -18.63 -1.07
N GLU A 309 25.32 -19.72 -0.88
CA GLU A 309 24.79 -21.09 -0.97
C GLU A 309 23.72 -21.33 0.11
N ARG A 310 23.99 -20.86 1.34
CA ARG A 310 23.04 -20.94 2.45
C ARG A 310 21.78 -20.11 2.18
N ALA A 311 21.93 -18.95 1.57
CA ALA A 311 20.78 -18.13 1.15
C ALA A 311 19.96 -18.86 0.08
N VAL A 312 20.60 -19.43 -0.95
CA VAL A 312 19.94 -20.19 -2.04
C VAL A 312 19.13 -21.35 -1.46
N SER A 313 19.74 -22.19 -0.60
CA SER A 313 19.03 -23.34 0.00
C SER A 313 17.78 -22.90 0.76
N LEU A 314 17.89 -21.85 1.58
CA LEU A 314 16.78 -21.38 2.41
C LEU A 314 15.65 -20.75 1.57
N PHE A 315 15.99 -20.03 0.49
CA PHE A 315 14.99 -19.55 -0.47
C PHE A 315 14.27 -20.70 -1.17
N GLN A 316 15.01 -21.67 -1.70
CA GLN A 316 14.44 -22.82 -2.44
C GLN A 316 13.49 -23.63 -1.54
N GLU A 317 13.90 -23.91 -0.29
CA GLU A 317 13.08 -24.62 0.68
C GLU A 317 11.75 -23.92 0.95
N HIS A 318 11.78 -22.62 1.28
CA HIS A 318 10.57 -21.93 1.74
C HIS A 318 9.69 -21.39 0.62
N LEU A 319 10.23 -21.11 -0.56
CA LEU A 319 9.42 -20.72 -1.73
C LEU A 319 8.62 -21.91 -2.30
N ALA A 320 9.13 -23.14 -2.14
CA ALA A 320 8.43 -24.37 -2.54
C ALA A 320 7.13 -24.61 -1.76
N SER A 321 6.98 -24.04 -0.56
CA SER A 321 5.78 -24.20 0.28
C SER A 321 4.47 -23.71 -0.35
N GLY A 322 4.55 -22.81 -1.35
CA GLY A 322 3.36 -22.26 -2.00
C GLY A 322 2.61 -21.19 -1.21
N ASN A 323 3.06 -20.82 -0.01
CA ASN A 323 2.30 -19.98 0.93
C ASN A 323 2.35 -18.47 0.65
N PHE A 324 3.15 -18.01 -0.32
CA PHE A 324 3.26 -16.60 -0.66
C PHE A 324 2.25 -16.17 -1.73
N ALA A 325 1.62 -15.02 -1.49
CA ALA A 325 0.88 -14.29 -2.52
C ALA A 325 1.82 -13.91 -3.68
N ASP A 326 1.28 -13.73 -4.88
CA ASP A 326 2.05 -13.55 -6.12
C ASP A 326 3.10 -12.43 -6.03
N ARG A 327 2.75 -11.29 -5.41
CA ARG A 327 3.69 -10.19 -5.19
C ARG A 327 4.89 -10.58 -4.33
N ASP A 328 4.63 -11.20 -3.18
CA ASP A 328 5.70 -11.62 -2.27
C ASP A 328 6.53 -12.74 -2.89
N ARG A 329 5.89 -13.67 -3.60
CA ARG A 329 6.58 -14.70 -4.38
C ARG A 329 7.52 -14.07 -5.41
N ALA A 330 7.03 -13.11 -6.20
CA ALA A 330 7.85 -12.41 -7.18
C ALA A 330 9.04 -11.69 -6.51
N PHE A 331 8.81 -11.01 -5.39
CA PHE A 331 9.85 -10.31 -4.65
C PHE A 331 10.93 -11.27 -4.10
N PHE A 332 10.53 -12.34 -3.42
CA PHE A 332 11.50 -13.28 -2.83
C PHE A 332 12.19 -14.16 -3.89
N THR A 333 11.51 -14.52 -5.00
CA THR A 333 12.16 -15.18 -6.13
C THR A 333 13.16 -14.25 -6.83
N ALA A 334 12.93 -12.94 -6.88
CA ALA A 334 13.92 -11.98 -7.38
C ALA A 334 15.18 -11.96 -6.48
N HIS A 335 14.98 -12.04 -5.16
CA HIS A 335 16.09 -12.17 -4.22
C HIS A 335 16.85 -13.50 -4.38
N LEU A 336 16.15 -14.61 -4.63
CA LEU A 336 16.76 -15.90 -4.97
C LEU A 336 17.59 -15.79 -6.26
N ALA A 337 17.09 -15.17 -7.31
CA ALA A 337 17.84 -14.96 -8.55
C ALA A 337 19.16 -14.19 -8.28
N GLY A 338 19.12 -13.15 -7.44
CA GLY A 338 20.33 -12.45 -7.01
C GLY A 338 21.28 -13.31 -6.17
N ALA A 339 20.76 -14.22 -5.33
CA ALA A 339 21.58 -15.15 -4.56
C ALA A 339 22.27 -16.20 -5.46
N LEU A 340 21.54 -16.78 -6.42
CA LEU A 340 22.06 -17.71 -7.42
C LEU A 340 23.15 -17.05 -8.28
N ALA A 341 22.92 -15.82 -8.72
CA ALA A 341 23.92 -15.07 -9.49
C ALA A 341 25.20 -14.86 -8.68
N ALA A 342 25.08 -14.50 -7.39
CA ALA A 342 26.22 -14.33 -6.50
C ALA A 342 26.93 -15.65 -6.15
N ALA A 343 26.20 -16.76 -6.11
CA ALA A 343 26.74 -18.11 -5.90
C ALA A 343 27.44 -18.68 -7.15
N GLY A 344 27.43 -17.99 -8.28
CA GLY A 344 28.07 -18.46 -9.51
C GLY A 344 27.19 -19.44 -10.31
N GLU A 345 25.86 -19.33 -10.19
CA GLU A 345 24.87 -20.12 -10.94
C GLU A 345 24.06 -19.24 -11.93
N PRO A 346 24.66 -18.75 -13.04
CA PRO A 346 24.02 -17.78 -13.92
C PRO A 346 22.75 -18.25 -14.62
N ASP A 347 22.70 -19.52 -15.03
CA ASP A 347 21.56 -20.06 -15.78
C ASP A 347 20.35 -20.25 -14.86
N GLU A 348 20.56 -20.79 -13.66
CA GLU A 348 19.51 -20.91 -12.65
C GLU A 348 19.02 -19.53 -12.20
N ALA A 349 19.94 -18.58 -12.00
CA ALA A 349 19.60 -17.20 -11.69
C ALA A 349 18.73 -16.57 -12.80
N ALA A 350 19.09 -16.78 -14.07
CA ALA A 350 18.32 -16.27 -15.20
C ALA A 350 16.94 -16.94 -15.31
N THR A 351 16.84 -18.25 -15.10
CA THR A 351 15.56 -18.96 -15.05
C THR A 351 14.66 -18.44 -13.94
N ALA A 352 15.17 -18.26 -12.72
CA ALA A 352 14.41 -17.68 -11.61
C ALA A 352 13.96 -16.24 -11.93
N ALA A 353 14.84 -15.44 -12.55
CA ALA A 353 14.52 -14.07 -12.96
C ALA A 353 13.42 -14.00 -14.03
N LEU A 354 13.41 -14.92 -15.00
CA LEU A 354 12.36 -15.02 -16.03
C LEU A 354 11.00 -15.34 -15.41
N GLN A 355 10.94 -16.24 -14.41
CA GLN A 355 9.70 -16.52 -13.67
C GLN A 355 9.17 -15.27 -12.95
N VAL A 356 10.05 -14.44 -12.38
CA VAL A 356 9.64 -13.19 -11.76
C VAL A 356 9.09 -12.22 -12.79
N LEU A 357 9.65 -12.14 -14.00
CA LEU A 357 9.09 -11.28 -15.05
C LEU A 357 7.67 -11.69 -15.41
N ASP A 358 7.40 -12.99 -15.54
CA ASP A 358 6.06 -13.50 -15.85
C ASP A 358 5.04 -13.13 -14.76
N LEU A 359 5.46 -13.14 -13.48
CA LEU A 359 4.61 -12.80 -12.35
C LEU A 359 4.46 -11.28 -12.13
N ALA A 360 5.53 -10.51 -12.30
CA ALA A 360 5.60 -9.12 -11.85
C ALA A 360 5.30 -8.09 -12.94
N ALA A 361 5.50 -8.41 -14.23
CA ALA A 361 5.41 -7.43 -15.30
C ALA A 361 3.97 -6.89 -15.47
N VAL A 362 2.95 -7.76 -15.42
CA VAL A 362 1.56 -7.34 -15.65
C VAL A 362 1.03 -6.44 -14.54
N ALA A 363 1.31 -6.79 -13.28
CA ALA A 363 0.88 -6.00 -12.12
C ALA A 363 1.84 -4.86 -11.77
N ASN A 364 2.99 -4.77 -12.45
CA ASN A 364 4.07 -3.83 -12.20
C ASN A 364 4.52 -3.79 -10.72
N PHE A 365 4.87 -4.96 -10.16
CA PHE A 365 5.44 -5.05 -8.80
C PHE A 365 6.85 -4.45 -8.78
N GLY A 366 6.95 -3.14 -8.55
CA GLY A 366 8.18 -2.39 -8.79
C GLY A 366 9.34 -2.80 -7.90
N GLN A 367 9.11 -3.28 -6.67
CA GLN A 367 10.19 -3.79 -5.82
C GLN A 367 10.82 -5.07 -6.39
N ALA A 368 10.01 -6.01 -6.88
CA ALA A 368 10.49 -7.23 -7.52
C ALA A 368 11.27 -6.90 -8.80
N LEU A 369 10.73 -6.00 -9.64
CA LEU A 369 11.39 -5.55 -10.87
C LEU A 369 12.70 -4.78 -10.59
N ALA A 370 12.75 -3.98 -9.52
CA ALA A 370 13.98 -3.30 -9.10
C ALA A 370 15.06 -4.29 -8.63
N GLU A 371 14.68 -5.34 -7.90
CA GLU A 371 15.60 -6.40 -7.50
C GLU A 371 16.11 -7.20 -8.69
N LEU A 372 15.25 -7.49 -9.68
CA LEU A 372 15.68 -8.12 -10.94
C LEU A 372 16.72 -7.29 -11.68
N ARG A 373 16.50 -5.99 -11.84
CA ARG A 373 17.46 -5.08 -12.48
C ARG A 373 18.82 -5.09 -11.76
N ARG A 374 18.83 -5.28 -10.43
CA ARG A 374 20.08 -5.46 -9.67
C ARG A 374 20.72 -6.82 -9.95
N ALA A 375 19.95 -7.90 -9.91
CA ALA A 375 20.45 -9.23 -10.22
C ALA A 375 21.09 -9.30 -11.62
N THR A 376 20.51 -8.61 -12.61
CA THR A 376 21.09 -8.58 -13.98
C THR A 376 22.45 -7.93 -14.06
N VAL A 377 22.79 -6.99 -13.18
CA VAL A 377 24.15 -6.41 -13.14
C VAL A 377 25.19 -7.49 -12.84
N HIS A 378 24.88 -8.43 -11.94
CA HIS A 378 25.75 -9.55 -11.62
C HIS A 378 25.81 -10.62 -12.73
N LEU A 379 24.79 -10.69 -13.59
CA LEU A 379 24.74 -11.62 -14.72
C LEU A 379 25.42 -11.08 -15.98
N GLN A 380 25.79 -9.80 -16.02
CA GLN A 380 26.42 -9.17 -17.19
C GLN A 380 27.68 -9.91 -17.71
N PRO A 381 28.58 -10.45 -16.86
CA PRO A 381 29.72 -11.25 -17.34
C PRO A 381 29.30 -12.52 -18.10
N HIS A 382 28.07 -12.98 -17.92
CA HIS A 382 27.51 -14.21 -18.50
C HIS A 382 26.53 -13.93 -19.64
N ILE A 383 26.54 -12.72 -20.22
CA ILE A 383 25.64 -12.31 -21.32
C ILE A 383 25.72 -13.19 -22.57
N ASN A 384 26.74 -14.04 -22.71
CA ASN A 384 26.82 -15.00 -23.83
C ASN A 384 25.98 -16.27 -23.61
N ARG A 385 25.44 -16.48 -22.41
CA ARG A 385 24.55 -17.61 -22.13
C ARG A 385 23.14 -17.34 -22.67
N PRO A 386 22.49 -18.28 -23.37
CA PRO A 386 21.19 -18.05 -24.00
C PRO A 386 20.11 -17.55 -23.01
N THR A 387 20.02 -18.17 -21.84
CA THR A 387 19.02 -17.83 -20.80
C THR A 387 19.22 -16.41 -20.26
N VAL A 388 20.48 -15.97 -20.13
CA VAL A 388 20.82 -14.62 -19.69
C VAL A 388 20.48 -13.60 -20.78
N GLN A 389 20.73 -13.93 -22.06
CA GLN A 389 20.34 -13.07 -23.19
C GLN A 389 18.83 -12.86 -23.25
N GLU A 390 18.05 -13.94 -23.12
CA GLU A 390 16.59 -13.87 -23.09
C GLU A 390 16.11 -12.94 -21.97
N LEU A 391 16.64 -13.12 -20.75
CA LEU A 391 16.32 -12.26 -19.61
C LEU A 391 16.59 -10.79 -19.91
N CYS A 392 17.78 -10.46 -20.41
CA CYS A 392 18.17 -9.08 -20.73
C CYS A 392 17.27 -8.48 -21.82
N GLN A 393 16.92 -9.24 -22.86
CA GLN A 393 16.02 -8.81 -23.93
C GLN A 393 14.63 -8.51 -23.39
N ARG A 394 14.06 -9.40 -22.57
CA ARG A 394 12.73 -9.21 -21.98
C ARG A 394 12.69 -8.03 -21.01
N LEU A 395 13.75 -7.82 -20.23
CA LEU A 395 13.84 -6.66 -19.33
C LEU A 395 13.95 -5.33 -20.09
N ALA A 396 14.64 -5.30 -21.22
CA ALA A 396 14.74 -4.10 -22.05
C ALA A 396 13.36 -3.64 -22.55
N ILE A 397 12.51 -4.58 -22.96
CA ILE A 397 11.13 -4.30 -23.43
C ILE A 397 10.25 -3.67 -22.33
N LEU A 398 10.54 -3.93 -21.04
CA LEU A 398 9.82 -3.35 -19.91
C LEU A 398 10.37 -1.99 -19.44
N GLY A 399 11.55 -1.60 -19.93
CA GLY A 399 12.21 -0.34 -19.59
C GLY A 399 11.84 0.83 -20.51
N ASP A 400 11.31 0.52 -21.69
CA ASP A 400 10.68 1.45 -22.64
C ASP A 400 9.18 1.59 -22.34
#